data_AF-A0A6P0MZC5-F1
#
_entry.id   AF-A0A6P0MZC5-F1
#
_cell.length_a   1.000
_cell.length_b   1.000
_cell.length_c   1.000
_cell.angle_alpha   90.00
_cell.angle_beta   90.00
_cell.angle_gamma   90.00
#
_symmetry.space_group_name_H-M   'P 1'
#
loop_
_entity.id
_entity.type
_entity.pdbx_description
1 polymer ?
#
loop_
_entity_poly.entity_id
_entity_poly.type
_entity_poly.pdbx_seq_one_letter_code
_entity_poly.pdbx_strand_id
1 'polypeptide(L)'
;MGQVTSVSQLSDVEPTDWAFDALRSLVERYGCIEGFPDGTFRGNQSLSRYQFAAGLNACLEQIERLIDAGNVVTADDFETLQKLMQDFAVELASLETRIDNLDGRTAFLEDHQFSTTTKLFGQVIMGVQGRFDNTADFFPVDGIQDTPDPGTEVNLISN
;
A
#
# COMPACT_ATOMS: atom_id res chain seq x y z
N MET A 1 -5.61 -5.30 -52.82
CA MET A 1 -5.98 -4.55 -51.62
C MET A 1 -6.88 -3.42 -52.10
N GLY A 2 -8.19 -3.54 -51.86
CA GLY A 2 -9.16 -2.50 -52.22
C GLY A 2 -8.91 -1.28 -51.36
N GLN A 3 -8.82 -0.12 -51.98
CA GLN A 3 -8.65 1.16 -51.29
C GLN A 3 -9.90 1.39 -50.44
N VAL A 4 -9.73 1.53 -49.12
CA VAL A 4 -10.82 1.92 -48.21
C VAL A 4 -11.23 3.34 -48.60
N THR A 5 -12.36 3.44 -49.29
CA THR A 5 -12.97 4.70 -49.69
C THR A 5 -13.48 5.39 -48.43
N SER A 6 -12.81 6.45 -47.96
CA SER A 6 -13.30 7.21 -46.81
C SER A 6 -14.67 7.82 -47.14
N VAL A 7 -15.52 8.06 -46.14
CA VAL A 7 -16.87 8.62 -46.39
C VAL A 7 -16.81 9.96 -47.13
N SER A 8 -15.74 10.72 -46.89
CA SER A 8 -15.44 11.98 -47.59
C SER A 8 -15.13 11.83 -49.09
N GLN A 9 -14.88 10.61 -49.58
CA GLN A 9 -14.65 10.33 -51.00
C GLN A 9 -15.94 9.90 -51.73
N LEU A 10 -17.05 9.74 -51.00
CA LEU A 10 -18.34 9.38 -51.58
C LEU A 10 -19.02 10.63 -52.14
N SER A 11 -19.31 10.64 -53.44
CA SER A 11 -19.84 11.83 -54.12
C SER A 11 -21.31 12.14 -53.81
N ASP A 12 -22.03 11.18 -53.24
CA ASP A 12 -23.48 11.23 -52.97
C ASP A 12 -23.81 11.30 -51.47
N VAL A 13 -22.81 11.56 -50.62
CA VAL A 13 -23.00 11.72 -49.17
C VAL A 13 -22.44 13.07 -48.75
N GLU A 14 -23.32 13.94 -48.25
CA GLU A 14 -22.93 15.26 -47.77
C GLU A 14 -22.67 15.25 -46.25
N PRO A 15 -21.76 16.08 -45.72
CA PRO A 15 -21.53 16.21 -44.28
C PRO A 15 -22.78 16.61 -43.46
N THR A 16 -23.78 17.20 -44.13
CA THR A 16 -25.05 17.60 -43.55
C THR A 16 -26.10 16.49 -43.52
N ASP A 17 -25.84 15.36 -44.17
CA ASP A 17 -26.78 14.24 -44.20
C ASP A 17 -26.88 13.57 -42.82
N TRP A 18 -28.10 13.21 -42.43
CA TRP A 18 -28.37 12.51 -41.18
C TRP A 18 -27.57 11.19 -41.05
N ALA A 19 -27.22 10.56 -42.18
CA ALA A 19 -26.50 9.29 -42.23
C ALA A 19 -24.98 9.45 -42.18
N PHE A 20 -24.45 10.67 -42.33
CA PHE A 20 -23.02 10.92 -42.46
C PHE A 20 -22.21 10.37 -41.27
N ASP A 21 -22.65 10.66 -40.05
CA ASP A 21 -21.95 10.21 -38.84
C ASP A 21 -21.97 8.68 -38.67
N ALA A 22 -23.08 8.05 -39.06
CA ALA A 22 -23.22 6.60 -39.02
C ALA A 22 -22.28 5.94 -40.04
N LEU A 23 -22.27 6.45 -41.28
CA LEU A 23 -21.38 5.97 -42.33
C LEU A 23 -19.92 6.17 -41.95
N ARG A 24 -19.56 7.34 -41.41
CA ARG A 24 -18.19 7.63 -40.97
C ARG A 24 -17.71 6.59 -39.96
N SER A 25 -18.56 6.26 -38.99
CA SER A 25 -18.25 5.24 -38.00
C SER A 25 -18.08 3.86 -38.64
N LEU A 26 -18.99 3.46 -39.52
CA LEU A 26 -18.98 2.12 -40.14
C LEU A 26 -17.80 1.91 -41.10
N VAL A 27 -17.39 2.95 -41.82
CA VAL A 27 -16.28 2.91 -42.78
C VAL A 27 -14.93 3.11 -42.10
N GLU A 28 -14.78 4.15 -41.28
CA GLU A 28 -13.46 4.53 -40.73
C GLU A 28 -13.10 3.73 -39.48
N ARG A 29 -14.08 3.46 -38.61
CA ARG A 29 -13.81 2.79 -37.32
C ARG A 29 -13.95 1.27 -37.41
N TYR A 30 -15.01 0.80 -38.07
CA TYR A 30 -15.31 -0.63 -38.14
C TYR A 30 -14.87 -1.28 -39.47
N GLY A 31 -14.62 -0.49 -40.51
CA GLY A 31 -14.18 -0.99 -41.82
C GLY A 31 -15.12 -2.05 -42.41
N CYS A 32 -16.41 -1.98 -42.09
CA CYS A 32 -17.36 -3.06 -42.35
C CYS A 32 -18.33 -2.76 -43.50
N ILE A 33 -18.34 -1.51 -43.96
CA ILE A 33 -19.11 -1.04 -45.10
C ILE A 33 -18.14 -0.35 -46.06
N GLU A 34 -18.30 -0.58 -47.34
CA GLU A 34 -17.55 0.07 -48.41
C GLU A 34 -18.52 0.69 -49.41
N GLY A 35 -18.12 1.83 -49.99
CA GLY A 35 -18.84 2.42 -51.11
C GLY A 35 -18.70 1.59 -52.38
N PHE A 36 -19.52 1.91 -53.38
CA PHE A 36 -19.42 1.32 -54.70
C PHE A 36 -18.13 1.78 -55.42
N PRO A 37 -17.63 1.00 -56.40
CA PRO A 37 -16.41 1.35 -57.14
C PRO A 37 -16.50 2.65 -57.94
N ASP A 38 -17.71 3.16 -58.16
CA ASP A 38 -17.98 4.45 -58.80
C ASP A 38 -17.88 5.63 -57.81
N GLY A 39 -17.51 5.39 -56.55
CA GLY A 39 -17.39 6.42 -55.53
C GLY A 39 -18.74 6.87 -54.96
N THR A 40 -19.78 6.03 -55.03
CA THR A 40 -21.11 6.33 -54.47
C THR A 40 -21.49 5.37 -53.34
N PHE A 41 -22.41 5.76 -52.46
CA PHE A 41 -23.06 4.87 -51.48
C PHE A 41 -24.43 4.37 -51.95
N ARG A 42 -25.07 5.14 -52.83
CA ARG A 42 -26.41 4.92 -53.38
C ARG A 42 -27.50 4.89 -52.30
N GLY A 43 -27.39 5.77 -51.31
CA GLY A 43 -28.32 5.84 -50.17
C GLY A 43 -29.80 6.09 -50.54
N ASN A 44 -30.06 6.66 -51.72
CA ASN A 44 -31.42 6.92 -52.21
C ASN A 44 -32.05 5.72 -52.96
N GLN A 45 -31.33 4.59 -53.12
CA GLN A 45 -31.87 3.39 -53.75
C GLN A 45 -32.64 2.53 -52.76
N SER A 46 -33.70 1.86 -53.22
CA SER A 46 -34.43 0.91 -52.40
C SER A 46 -33.60 -0.35 -52.16
N LEU A 47 -33.47 -0.73 -50.89
CA LEU A 47 -32.74 -1.91 -50.44
C LEU A 47 -33.72 -3.06 -50.19
N SER A 48 -33.41 -4.26 -50.67
CA SER A 48 -34.21 -5.44 -50.30
C SER A 48 -33.89 -5.89 -48.87
N ARG A 49 -34.87 -6.50 -48.18
CA ARG A 49 -34.66 -7.06 -46.84
C ARG A 49 -33.51 -8.07 -46.79
N TYR A 50 -33.32 -8.83 -47.86
CA TYR A 50 -32.22 -9.80 -47.98
C TYR A 50 -30.85 -9.14 -48.11
N GLN A 51 -30.76 -8.05 -48.88
CA GLN A 51 -29.52 -7.28 -49.01
C GLN A 51 -29.13 -6.62 -47.69
N PHE A 52 -30.11 -6.06 -46.97
CA PHE A 52 -29.87 -5.51 -45.65
C PHE A 52 -29.34 -6.57 -44.67
N ALA A 53 -30.00 -7.73 -44.60
CA ALA A 53 -29.59 -8.81 -43.70
C ALA A 53 -28.18 -9.32 -44.02
N ALA A 54 -27.84 -9.51 -45.30
CA ALA A 54 -26.51 -9.93 -45.71
C ALA A 54 -25.44 -8.90 -45.34
N GLY A 55 -25.69 -7.61 -45.60
CA GLY A 55 -24.78 -6.53 -45.24
C GLY A 55 -24.58 -6.39 -43.73
N LEU A 56 -25.67 -6.50 -42.95
CA LEU A 56 -25.60 -6.46 -41.50
C LEU A 56 -24.79 -7.64 -40.94
N ASN A 57 -25.01 -8.85 -41.44
CA ASN A 57 -24.27 -10.03 -41.02
C ASN A 57 -22.77 -9.88 -41.31
N ALA A 58 -22.42 -9.44 -42.52
CA ALA A 58 -21.03 -9.19 -42.88
C ALA A 58 -20.37 -8.14 -41.97
N CYS A 59 -21.11 -7.09 -41.59
CA CYS A 59 -20.57 -6.09 -40.69
C CYS A 59 -20.38 -6.63 -39.26
N LEU A 60 -21.31 -7.43 -38.75
CA LEU A 60 -21.19 -8.06 -37.43
C LEU A 60 -19.98 -9.01 -37.37
N GLU A 61 -19.75 -9.82 -38.40
CA GLU A 61 -18.56 -10.69 -38.49
C GLU A 61 -17.26 -9.88 -38.45
N GLN A 62 -17.23 -8.71 -39.11
CA GLN A 62 -16.06 -7.83 -39.06
C GLN A 62 -15.83 -7.25 -37.66
N ILE A 63 -16.90 -6.85 -36.97
CA ILE A 63 -16.81 -6.34 -35.61
C ILE A 63 -16.33 -7.43 -34.65
N GLU A 64 -16.83 -8.66 -34.78
CA GLU A 64 -16.38 -9.81 -33.99
C GLU A 64 -14.87 -10.05 -34.17
N ARG A 65 -14.38 -10.03 -35.42
CA ARG A 65 -12.93 -10.11 -35.69
C ARG A 65 -12.13 -8.99 -35.04
N LEU A 66 -12.64 -7.76 -35.04
CA LEU A 66 -11.97 -6.62 -34.39
C LEU A 66 -11.93 -6.78 -32.86
N ILE A 67 -12.99 -7.32 -32.26
CA ILE A 67 -13.05 -7.60 -30.83
C ILE A 67 -12.08 -8.73 -30.47
N ASP A 68 -12.07 -9.81 -31.26
CA ASP A 68 -11.15 -10.92 -31.06
C ASP A 68 -9.71 -10.49 -31.23
N ALA A 69 -9.40 -9.68 -32.25
CA ALA A 69 -8.09 -9.09 -32.47
C ALA A 69 -7.62 -8.23 -31.27
N GLY A 70 -8.54 -7.55 -30.59
CA GLY A 70 -8.26 -6.77 -29.38
C GLY A 70 -8.07 -7.61 -28.11
N ASN A 71 -8.53 -8.87 -28.12
CA ASN A 71 -8.47 -9.81 -27.00
C ASN A 71 -7.53 -11.00 -27.27
N VAL A 72 -6.68 -10.93 -28.30
CA VAL A 72 -5.71 -12.00 -28.56
C VAL A 72 -4.70 -12.03 -27.42
N VAL A 73 -4.89 -12.98 -26.52
CA VAL A 73 -3.85 -13.39 -25.57
C VAL A 73 -2.69 -13.90 -26.40
N THR A 74 -1.59 -13.14 -26.40
CA THR A 74 -0.41 -13.48 -27.17
C THR A 74 0.44 -14.50 -26.41
N ALA A 75 1.35 -15.18 -27.10
CA ALA A 75 2.32 -16.06 -26.45
C ALA A 75 3.20 -15.29 -25.45
N ASP A 76 3.48 -14.01 -25.74
CA ASP A 76 4.25 -13.12 -24.87
C ASP A 76 3.50 -12.79 -23.56
N ASP A 77 2.18 -12.64 -23.62
CA ASP A 77 1.35 -12.46 -22.42
C ASP A 77 1.41 -13.70 -21.53
N PHE A 78 1.44 -14.89 -22.12
CA PHE A 78 1.57 -16.14 -21.38
C PHE A 78 2.93 -16.28 -20.69
N GLU A 79 4.01 -15.89 -21.36
CA GLU A 79 5.35 -15.82 -20.73
C GLU A 79 5.38 -14.82 -19.57
N THR A 80 4.76 -13.66 -19.76
CA THR A 80 4.65 -12.63 -18.72
C THR A 80 3.88 -13.14 -17.50
N LEU A 81 2.77 -13.86 -17.72
CA LEU A 81 1.99 -14.48 -16.65
C LEU A 81 2.78 -15.57 -15.93
N GLN A 82 3.54 -16.41 -16.64
CA GLN A 82 4.40 -17.42 -16.00
C GLN A 82 5.46 -16.79 -15.11
N LYS A 83 6.13 -15.74 -15.60
CA LYS A 83 7.13 -15.02 -14.83
C LYS A 83 6.51 -14.40 -13.57
N LEU A 84 5.34 -13.78 -13.72
CA LEU A 84 4.64 -13.17 -12.60
C LEU A 84 4.25 -14.22 -11.55
N MET A 85 3.75 -15.39 -11.97
CA MET A 85 3.47 -16.51 -11.06
C MET A 85 4.71 -16.99 -10.32
N GLN A 86 5.87 -17.03 -10.99
CA GLN A 86 7.14 -17.41 -10.38
C GLN A 86 7.61 -16.37 -9.35
N ASP A 87 7.54 -15.09 -9.68
CA ASP A 87 7.90 -13.99 -8.77
C ASP A 87 6.98 -13.96 -7.54
N PHE A 88 5.67 -14.17 -7.72
CA PHE A 88 4.73 -14.27 -6.60
C PHE A 88 5.04 -15.42 -5.65
N ALA A 89 5.45 -16.58 -6.17
CA ALA A 89 5.84 -17.71 -5.32
C ALA A 89 7.08 -17.38 -4.46
N VAL A 90 8.06 -16.67 -5.03
CA VAL A 90 9.26 -16.21 -4.32
C VAL A 90 8.90 -15.17 -3.26
N GLU A 91 8.05 -14.20 -3.59
CA GLU A 91 7.60 -13.16 -2.65
C GLU A 91 6.80 -13.74 -1.48
N LEU A 92 5.95 -14.74 -1.72
CA LEU A 92 5.22 -15.43 -0.65
C LEU A 92 6.16 -16.15 0.32
N ALA A 93 7.19 -16.84 -0.18
CA ALA A 93 8.20 -17.46 0.67
C ALA A 93 9.00 -16.42 1.49
N SER A 94 9.31 -15.26 0.89
CA SER A 94 9.90 -14.15 1.65
C SER A 94 8.96 -13.60 2.72
N LEU A 95 7.65 -13.57 2.46
CA LEU A 95 6.66 -13.09 3.41
C LEU A 95 6.57 -14.03 4.63
N GLU A 96 6.55 -15.34 4.40
CA GLU A 96 6.58 -16.37 5.46
C GLU A 96 7.79 -16.17 6.38
N THR A 97 8.98 -16.02 5.80
CA THR A 97 10.21 -15.77 6.58
C THR A 97 10.13 -14.49 7.42
N ARG A 98 9.48 -13.44 6.90
CA ARG A 98 9.29 -12.18 7.64
C ARG A 98 8.29 -12.34 8.78
N ILE A 99 7.22 -13.11 8.55
CA ILE A 99 6.24 -13.44 9.59
C ILE A 99 6.91 -14.22 10.71
N ASP A 100 7.70 -15.24 10.39
CA ASP A 100 8.45 -16.03 11.38
C ASP A 100 9.42 -15.17 12.20
N ASN A 101 10.10 -14.21 11.56
CA ASN A 101 10.97 -13.27 12.27
C ASN A 101 10.20 -12.35 13.23
N LEU A 102 9.04 -11.86 12.80
CA LEU A 102 8.19 -11.00 13.64
C LEU A 102 7.60 -11.78 14.82
N ASP A 103 7.20 -13.04 14.59
CA ASP A 103 6.72 -13.92 15.65
C ASP A 103 7.83 -14.18 16.69
N GLY A 104 9.03 -14.52 16.24
CA GLY A 104 10.19 -14.70 17.11
C GLY A 104 10.58 -13.45 17.90
N ARG A 105 10.51 -12.27 17.27
CA ARG A 105 10.73 -10.98 17.96
C ARG A 105 9.64 -10.69 19.00
N THR A 106 8.40 -11.03 18.70
CA THR A 106 7.27 -10.84 19.62
C THR A 106 7.43 -11.76 20.82
N ALA A 107 7.69 -13.05 20.60
CA ALA A 107 7.96 -14.01 21.67
C ALA A 107 9.15 -13.58 22.55
N PHE A 108 10.25 -13.11 21.95
CA PHE A 108 11.39 -12.60 22.70
C PHE A 108 11.01 -11.41 23.59
N LEU A 109 10.24 -10.45 23.06
CA LEU A 109 9.78 -9.29 23.80
C LEU A 109 8.82 -9.65 24.93
N GLU A 110 7.95 -10.65 24.72
CA GLU A 110 7.06 -11.19 25.76
C GLU A 110 7.85 -11.84 26.90
N ASP A 111 8.82 -12.70 26.57
CA ASP A 111 9.69 -13.35 27.56
C ASP A 111 10.59 -12.37 28.33
N HIS A 112 10.95 -11.25 27.70
CA HIS A 112 11.83 -10.22 28.28
C HIS A 112 11.09 -8.95 28.69
N GLN A 113 9.77 -9.01 28.90
CA GLN A 113 9.06 -7.87 29.47
C GLN A 113 9.59 -7.61 30.89
N PHE A 114 10.38 -6.53 31.04
CA PHE A 114 10.67 -5.97 32.34
C PHE A 114 9.34 -5.69 33.04
N SER A 115 9.21 -6.17 34.28
CA SER A 115 8.06 -5.88 35.13
C SER A 115 7.86 -4.37 35.22
N THR A 116 6.83 -3.87 34.54
CA THR A 116 6.40 -2.46 34.56
C THR A 116 5.94 -2.00 35.95
N THR A 117 5.88 -2.93 36.91
CA THR A 117 5.49 -2.72 38.32
C THR A 117 6.64 -2.85 39.31
N THR A 118 7.90 -2.87 38.87
CA THR A 118 9.05 -2.83 39.79
C THR A 118 9.02 -1.55 40.62
N LYS A 119 8.45 -1.64 41.83
CA LYS A 119 8.38 -0.54 42.79
C LYS A 119 9.68 -0.49 43.56
N LEU A 120 10.49 0.54 43.31
CA LEU A 120 11.67 0.83 44.10
C LEU A 120 11.21 1.37 45.47
N PHE A 121 11.42 0.58 46.52
CA PHE A 121 11.23 1.03 47.90
C PHE A 121 12.60 1.36 48.49
N GLY A 122 12.78 2.63 48.86
CA GLY A 122 13.97 3.10 49.58
C GLY A 122 13.56 3.69 50.93
N GLN A 123 14.42 3.54 51.93
CA GLN A 123 14.23 4.14 53.24
C GLN A 123 15.43 5.04 53.53
N VAL A 124 15.15 6.30 53.87
CA VAL A 124 16.18 7.23 54.37
C VAL A 124 16.04 7.29 55.88
N ILE A 125 17.13 6.99 56.58
CA ILE A 125 17.20 7.09 58.05
C ILE A 125 18.11 8.26 58.37
N MET A 126 17.56 9.23 59.10
CA MET A 126 18.32 10.35 59.64
C MET A 126 18.22 10.31 61.15
N GLY A 127 19.36 10.35 61.83
CA GLY A 127 19.46 10.36 63.28
C GLY A 127 20.28 11.54 63.75
N VAL A 128 19.80 12.24 64.78
CA VAL A 128 20.56 13.26 65.50
C VAL A 128 20.90 12.69 66.87
N GLN A 129 22.19 12.64 67.17
CA GLN A 129 22.68 12.21 68.48
C GLN A 129 23.40 13.37 69.17
N GLY A 130 23.05 13.60 70.43
CA GLY A 130 23.67 14.61 71.29
C GLY A 130 24.20 13.96 72.57
N ARG A 131 25.28 14.53 73.11
CA ARG A 131 25.82 14.22 74.43
C ARG A 131 25.62 15.43 75.34
N PHE A 132 25.30 15.18 76.60
CA PHE A 132 25.24 16.21 77.63
C PHE A 132 26.54 16.21 78.43
N ASP A 133 26.90 17.36 78.98
CA ASP A 133 28.07 17.52 79.85
C ASP A 133 28.00 16.53 81.01
N ASN A 134 29.09 15.80 81.23
CA ASN A 134 29.22 14.90 82.36
C ASN A 134 30.30 15.43 83.31
N THR A 135 29.96 15.56 84.58
CA THR A 135 30.87 15.93 85.66
C THR A 135 31.16 14.69 86.49
N ALA A 136 31.85 13.74 85.87
CA ALA A 136 32.41 12.61 86.60
C ALA A 136 33.63 13.09 87.39
N ASP A 137 33.53 13.01 88.70
CA ASP A 137 34.60 13.31 89.65
C ASP A 137 34.90 12.01 90.43
N PHE A 138 36.07 11.45 90.19
CA PHE A 138 36.46 10.18 90.79
C PHE A 138 36.90 10.35 92.25
N PHE A 139 37.24 11.58 92.67
CA PHE A 139 37.78 11.88 94.01
C PHE A 139 37.16 13.15 94.61
N PRO A 140 35.87 13.11 95.03
CA PRO A 140 35.08 14.30 95.38
C PRO A 140 35.52 15.07 96.66
N VAL A 141 36.64 14.70 97.28
CA VAL A 141 37.11 15.25 98.56
C VAL A 141 38.18 16.33 98.38
N ASP A 142 38.90 16.35 97.24
CA ASP A 142 39.98 17.31 97.01
C ASP A 142 39.50 18.65 96.41
N GLY A 143 38.26 18.69 95.90
CA GLY A 143 37.63 19.87 95.33
C GLY A 143 38.11 20.24 93.92
N ILE A 144 38.82 19.36 93.22
CA ILE A 144 39.31 19.58 91.86
C ILE A 144 38.55 18.65 90.90
N GLN A 145 37.93 19.19 89.84
CA GLN A 145 37.28 18.36 88.84
C GLN A 145 38.31 17.71 87.90
N ASP A 146 38.36 16.37 87.90
CA ASP A 146 39.32 15.60 87.10
C ASP A 146 39.00 15.55 85.60
N THR A 147 37.74 15.71 85.21
CA THR A 147 37.35 15.68 83.80
C THR A 147 36.35 16.79 83.46
N PRO A 148 36.83 17.96 82.99
CA PRO A 148 36.01 18.85 82.21
C PRO A 148 35.99 18.31 80.77
N ASP A 149 34.98 17.50 80.44
CA ASP A 149 34.65 17.20 79.04
C ASP A 149 33.65 18.27 78.57
N PRO A 150 34.08 19.31 77.85
CA PRO A 150 33.15 20.28 77.26
C PRO A 150 32.37 19.52 76.20
N GLY A 151 31.18 19.05 76.55
CA GLY A 151 30.38 18.22 75.68
C GLY A 151 30.01 19.00 74.43
N THR A 152 30.68 18.76 73.31
CA THR A 152 30.14 19.22 72.03
C THR A 152 30.69 18.41 70.87
N GLU A 153 29.81 17.66 70.24
CA GLU A 153 29.72 17.59 68.78
C GLU A 153 28.38 16.92 68.42
N VAL A 154 27.44 17.69 67.87
CA VAL A 154 26.26 17.12 67.22
C VAL A 154 26.74 16.48 65.94
N ASN A 155 26.67 15.15 65.87
CA ASN A 155 27.12 14.42 64.70
C ASN A 155 25.90 13.97 63.89
N LEU A 156 25.88 14.34 62.61
CA LEU A 156 24.85 13.91 61.67
C LEU A 156 25.30 12.58 61.07
N ILE A 157 24.59 11.50 61.42
CA ILE A 157 24.85 10.19 60.83
C ILE A 157 23.87 9.98 59.68
N SER A 158 24.42 9.85 58.47
CA SER A 158 23.73 9.38 57.28
C SER A 158 24.38 8.08 56.80
N ASN A 159 23.58 7.07 56.45
CA ASN A 159 24.02 5.89 55.69
C ASN A 159 23.40 5.90 54.30
#